data_AF-A0A435YD12-F1
#
_entry.id   AF-A0A435YD12-F1
#
_cell.length_a   1.000
_cell.length_b   1.000
_cell.length_c   1.000
_cell.angle_alpha   90.00
_cell.angle_beta   90.00
_cell.angle_gamma   90.00
#
_symmetry.space_group_name_H-M   'P 1'
#
loop_
_entity.id
_entity.type
_entity.pdbx_description
1 polymer ?
#
loop_
_entity_poly.entity_id
_entity_poly.type
_entity_poly.pdbx_seq_one_letter_code
_entity_poly.pdbx_strand_id
1 'polypeptide(L)'
;MTDMTHSATNGQAAQTKAATVKTTLRSNIGRSANGFSAQGLYDPRNEHDACGVGFIVNMKGVKSHQIVEDGLAVLENLTHRGAVGADPLV
;
A
#
# COMPACT_ATOMS: atom_id res chain seq x y z
N MET A 1 41.53 17.26 -20.99
CA MET A 1 42.78 16.47 -20.96
C MET A 1 42.46 15.25 -20.11
N THR A 2 41.94 14.14 -20.62
CA THR A 2 42.08 13.53 -21.95
C THR A 2 40.89 12.58 -22.14
N ASP A 3 40.33 12.54 -23.35
CA ASP A 3 39.56 11.41 -23.86
C ASP A 3 40.36 10.12 -23.71
N MET A 4 39.72 9.04 -23.29
CA MET A 4 40.16 7.68 -23.63
C MET A 4 38.95 6.95 -24.20
N THR A 5 38.75 7.19 -25.48
CA THR A 5 37.97 6.35 -26.37
C THR A 5 38.61 4.95 -26.44
N HIS A 6 37.78 3.92 -26.39
CA HIS A 6 38.11 2.67 -27.08
C HIS A 6 37.07 2.45 -28.17
N SER A 7 37.49 2.75 -29.41
CA SER A 7 36.86 2.27 -30.63
C SER A 7 36.96 0.75 -30.70
N ALA A 8 35.83 0.10 -30.99
CA ALA A 8 35.81 -1.19 -31.65
C ALA A 8 34.62 -1.24 -32.60
N THR A 9 34.85 -0.78 -33.82
CA THR A 9 34.07 -1.15 -35.00
C THR A 9 34.44 -2.58 -35.40
N ASN A 10 33.45 -3.47 -35.46
CA ASN A 10 33.19 -4.42 -36.57
C ASN A 10 32.48 -5.67 -36.07
N GLY A 11 31.43 -6.07 -36.80
CA GLY A 11 30.90 -7.43 -36.72
C GLY A 11 29.42 -7.51 -37.01
N GLN A 12 29.10 -7.63 -38.30
CA GLN A 12 27.78 -7.93 -38.85
C GLN A 12 27.05 -9.06 -38.11
N ALA A 13 25.72 -9.01 -38.12
CA ALA A 13 24.90 -9.94 -38.91
C ALA A 13 23.58 -10.28 -38.21
N ALA A 14 22.48 -9.94 -38.88
CA ALA A 14 21.26 -10.74 -38.98
C ALA A 14 20.82 -11.56 -37.75
N GLN A 15 19.87 -11.01 -36.98
CA GLN A 15 18.84 -11.80 -36.30
C GLN A 15 17.54 -10.97 -36.28
N THR A 16 16.85 -10.86 -37.43
CA THR A 16 15.65 -11.66 -37.78
C THR A 16 14.63 -11.79 -36.64
N LYS A 17 13.58 -10.96 -36.72
CA LYS A 17 12.16 -11.27 -36.42
C LYS A 17 11.83 -12.16 -35.20
N ALA A 18 12.35 -11.86 -34.01
CA ALA A 18 11.85 -12.48 -32.77
C ALA A 18 11.77 -11.54 -31.56
N ALA A 19 12.15 -10.27 -31.70
CA ALA A 19 12.18 -9.30 -30.59
C ALA A 19 10.85 -8.56 -30.34
N THR A 20 9.97 -8.48 -31.34
CA THR A 20 8.74 -7.67 -31.24
C THR A 20 7.66 -8.30 -30.36
N VAL A 21 7.68 -9.61 -30.11
CA VAL A 21 6.62 -10.29 -29.35
C VAL A 21 6.88 -10.27 -27.83
N LYS A 22 8.12 -10.08 -27.38
CA LYS A 22 8.47 -10.19 -25.95
C LYS A 22 8.19 -8.91 -25.14
N THR A 23 7.96 -7.78 -25.81
CA THR A 23 7.69 -6.49 -25.14
C THR A 23 6.20 -6.32 -24.78
N THR A 24 5.28 -6.94 -25.50
CA THR A 24 3.82 -6.79 -25.26
C THR A 24 3.28 -7.68 -24.13
N LEU A 25 4.13 -8.45 -23.45
CA LEU A 25 3.75 -9.30 -22.30
C LEU A 25 4.35 -8.80 -20.97
N ARG A 26 4.71 -7.52 -20.88
CA ARG A 26 5.18 -6.88 -19.64
C ARG A 26 4.35 -5.67 -19.22
N SER A 27 3.06 -5.63 -19.52
CA SER A 27 2.22 -4.49 -19.08
C SER A 27 1.08 -4.83 -18.12
N ASN A 28 0.66 -6.10 -17.95
CA ASN A 28 -0.62 -6.36 -17.27
C ASN A 28 -0.56 -7.22 -16.00
N ILE A 29 0.62 -7.56 -15.48
CA ILE A 29 0.77 -8.16 -14.12
C ILE A 29 1.32 -7.09 -13.17
N GLY A 30 0.68 -5.91 -13.21
CA GLY A 30 1.14 -4.70 -12.55
C GLY A 30 0.08 -4.14 -11.61
N ARG A 31 -0.16 -4.84 -10.49
CA ARG A 31 -0.64 -4.27 -9.22
C ARG A 31 -1.97 -3.52 -9.26
N SER A 32 -3.08 -4.25 -9.40
CA SER A 32 -4.30 -3.85 -8.68
C SER A 32 -4.08 -4.17 -7.20
N ALA A 33 -3.56 -3.21 -6.45
CA ALA A 33 -3.24 -3.41 -5.04
C ALA A 33 -4.45 -3.24 -4.11
N ASN A 34 -5.56 -2.70 -4.61
CA ASN A 34 -6.88 -2.65 -3.97
C ASN A 34 -7.90 -2.70 -5.13
N GLY A 35 -8.94 -3.53 -5.03
CA GLY A 35 -9.80 -3.96 -6.14
C GLY A 35 -10.65 -2.91 -6.89
N PHE A 36 -10.30 -1.62 -6.83
CA PHE A 36 -11.03 -0.51 -7.43
C PHE A 36 -10.32 0.07 -8.67
N SER A 37 -11.08 0.42 -9.70
CA SER A 37 -10.58 1.15 -10.86
C SER A 37 -10.60 2.66 -10.61
N ALA A 38 -9.59 3.37 -11.13
CA ALA A 38 -9.57 4.84 -11.11
C ALA A 38 -10.78 5.40 -11.87
N GLN A 39 -11.44 6.42 -11.30
CA GLN A 39 -12.66 7.03 -11.85
C GLN A 39 -12.72 8.52 -11.51
N GLY A 40 -12.76 9.39 -12.53
CA GLY A 40 -12.74 10.84 -12.31
C GLY A 40 -11.46 11.30 -11.60
N LEU A 41 -11.60 12.07 -10.51
CA LEU A 41 -10.47 12.52 -9.66
C LEU A 41 -10.03 11.48 -8.60
N TYR A 42 -10.69 10.33 -8.51
CA TYR A 42 -10.34 9.28 -7.55
C TYR A 42 -9.09 8.51 -8.02
N ASP A 43 -8.09 8.44 -7.13
CA ASP A 43 -6.91 7.60 -7.29
C ASP A 43 -6.95 6.44 -6.27
N PRO A 44 -7.15 5.19 -6.70
CA PRO A 44 -7.22 4.02 -5.80
C PRO A 44 -5.99 3.81 -4.93
N ARG A 45 -4.86 4.45 -5.26
CA ARG A 45 -3.62 4.37 -4.47
C ARG A 45 -3.71 5.14 -3.14
N ASN A 46 -4.65 6.07 -3.02
CA ASN A 46 -4.88 6.86 -1.80
C ASN A 46 -5.94 6.23 -0.88
N GLU A 47 -6.44 5.03 -1.22
CA GLU A 47 -7.45 4.33 -0.43
C GLU A 47 -6.84 3.62 0.78
N HIS A 48 -7.39 3.88 1.96
CA HIS A 48 -6.89 3.35 3.24
C HIS A 48 -8.03 3.10 4.22
N ASP A 49 -8.01 1.94 4.88
CA ASP A 49 -8.95 1.62 5.95
C ASP A 49 -8.75 2.53 7.17
N ALA A 50 -9.79 3.28 7.52
CA ALA A 50 -9.74 4.18 8.67
C ALA A 50 -9.89 3.41 10.00
N CYS A 51 -10.73 2.37 10.10
CA CYS A 51 -11.13 1.78 11.39
C CYS A 51 -10.15 0.75 12.00
N GLY A 52 -10.12 0.65 13.34
CA GLY A 52 -9.31 -0.32 14.08
C GLY A 52 -10.11 -1.11 15.12
N VAL A 53 -9.67 -2.33 15.42
CA VAL A 53 -10.25 -3.20 16.46
C VAL A 53 -9.15 -3.77 17.35
N GLY A 54 -9.47 -3.97 18.63
CA GLY A 54 -8.56 -4.52 19.63
C GLY A 54 -9.31 -5.37 20.65
N PHE A 55 -8.58 -6.22 21.37
CA PHE A 55 -9.15 -7.15 22.34
C PHE A 55 -8.21 -7.29 23.54
N ILE A 56 -8.79 -7.46 24.72
CA ILE A 56 -8.08 -7.66 25.98
C ILE A 56 -8.69 -8.86 26.70
N VAL A 57 -7.83 -9.70 27.27
CA VAL A 57 -8.24 -10.86 28.06
C VAL A 57 -7.40 -11.00 29.30
N ASN A 58 -8.05 -11.40 30.39
CA ASN A 58 -7.33 -11.96 31.52
C ASN A 58 -7.14 -13.47 31.30
N MET A 59 -5.91 -13.87 30.99
CA MET A 59 -5.52 -15.27 30.74
C MET A 59 -5.78 -16.21 31.92
N LYS A 60 -5.93 -15.67 33.15
CA LYS A 60 -6.23 -16.45 34.36
C LYS A 60 -7.74 -16.61 34.59
N GLY A 61 -8.59 -15.99 33.76
CA GLY A 61 -10.05 -16.05 33.90
C GLY A 61 -10.61 -15.33 35.13
N VAL A 62 -9.79 -14.55 35.83
CA VAL A 62 -10.22 -13.82 37.03
C VAL A 62 -11.00 -12.58 36.62
N LYS A 63 -12.23 -12.44 37.14
CA LYS A 63 -13.04 -11.25 36.95
C LYS A 63 -12.33 -10.03 37.55
N SER A 64 -12.16 -8.98 36.75
CA SER A 64 -11.60 -7.70 37.18
C SER A 64 -12.20 -6.56 36.35
N HIS A 65 -12.32 -5.37 36.96
CA HIS A 65 -12.71 -4.15 36.24
C HIS A 65 -11.57 -3.61 35.36
N GLN A 66 -10.32 -4.01 35.61
CA GLN A 66 -9.15 -3.56 34.86
C GLN A 66 -9.29 -3.77 33.34
N ILE A 67 -9.91 -4.88 32.91
CA ILE A 67 -10.14 -5.16 31.47
C ILE A 67 -10.99 -4.07 30.80
N VAL A 68 -11.91 -3.46 31.54
CA VAL A 68 -12.74 -2.37 31.03
C VAL A 68 -11.92 -1.10 30.90
N GLU A 69 -11.14 -0.76 31.93
CA GLU A 69 -10.24 0.41 31.92
C GLU A 69 -9.21 0.32 30.79
N ASP A 70 -8.57 -0.84 30.64
CA ASP A 70 -7.61 -1.07 29.56
C ASP A 70 -8.30 -1.00 28.19
N GLY A 71 -9.54 -1.48 28.09
CA GLY A 71 -10.35 -1.39 26.87
C GLY A 71 -10.66 0.05 26.47
N LEU A 72 -10.99 0.91 27.43
CA LEU A 72 -11.17 2.34 27.20
C LEU A 72 -9.87 3.00 26.74
N ALA A 73 -8.74 2.66 27.37
CA ALA A 73 -7.44 3.17 26.96
C ALA A 73 -7.10 2.77 25.51
N VAL A 74 -7.45 1.55 25.07
CA VAL A 74 -7.31 1.15 23.66
C VAL A 74 -8.14 2.05 22.74
N LEU A 75 -9.38 2.34 23.10
CA LEU A 75 -10.27 3.19 22.28
C LEU A 75 -9.76 4.63 22.17
N GLU A 76 -9.28 5.21 23.27
CA GLU A 76 -8.69 6.55 23.28
C GLU A 76 -7.49 6.65 22.33
N ASN A 77 -6.68 5.60 22.27
CA ASN A 77 -5.53 5.53 21.37
C ASN A 77 -5.90 5.31 19.90
N LEU A 78 -7.15 4.91 19.59
CA LEU A 78 -7.65 4.74 18.23
C LEU A 78 -8.42 5.97 17.71
N THR A 79 -8.50 7.06 18.48
CA THR A 79 -9.25 8.27 18.07
C THR A 79 -8.76 8.88 16.75
N HIS A 80 -7.46 8.82 16.47
CA HIS A 80 -6.86 9.30 15.20
C HIS A 80 -7.31 8.51 13.95
N ARG A 81 -7.98 7.38 14.16
CA ARG A 81 -8.51 6.48 13.13
C ARG A 81 -10.02 6.65 12.92
N GLY A 82 -10.67 7.50 13.72
CA GLY A 82 -12.11 7.77 13.65
C GLY A 82 -12.44 8.96 12.77
N ALA A 83 -13.67 8.98 12.23
CA ALA A 83 -14.26 10.19 11.69
C ALA A 83 -14.68 11.11 12.84
N VAL A 84 -14.50 12.43 12.67
CA VAL A 84 -14.95 13.44 13.62
C VAL A 84 -16.05 14.29 12.99
N GLY A 85 -17.09 14.62 13.77
CA GLY A 85 -18.11 15.57 13.36
C GLY A 85 -17.55 16.99 13.31
N ALA A 86 -18.03 17.81 12.38
CA ALA A 86 -17.61 19.21 12.25
C ALA A 86 -18.36 20.17 13.20
N ASP A 87 -19.45 19.71 13.83
CA ASP A 87 -20.27 20.49 14.75
C ASP A 87 -19.87 20.20 16.20
N PRO A 88 -19.55 21.22 17.03
CA PRO A 88 -19.29 21.02 18.45
C PRO A 88 -20.51 20.41 19.17
N LEU A 89 -20.24 19.53 20.13
CA LEU A 89 -21.26 18.99 21.02
C LEU A 89 -21.77 20.12 21.96
N VAL A 90 -23.09 20.32 22.00
CA VAL A 90 -23.78 21.24 22.93
C VAL A 90 -24.05 20.59 24.28
#